data_AF-A0A9E6PRD0-F1
#
_entry.id   AF-A0A9E6PRD0-F1
#
_cell.length_a   1.000
_cell.length_b   1.000
_cell.length_c   1.000
_cell.angle_alpha   90.00
_cell.angle_beta   90.00
_cell.angle_gamma   90.00
#
_symmetry.space_group_name_H-M   'P 1'
#
loop_
_entity.id
_entity.type
_entity.pdbx_description
1 polymer ?
#
loop_
_entity_poly.entity_id
_entity_poly.type
_entity_poly.pdbx_seq_one_letter_code
_entity_poly.pdbx_strand_id
1 'polypeptide(L)'
;MSHSDTDALAPANDPLLSDLAPTLDLLAPIRRHRLTMAEQAWQRQRSVLDALRTRLAQMTTELQQLRDNQRQARAQQHEQHANRRLPLHEMNQWLAGEQQALRQIERFEQNLRTLQEEYRQQQHWTDDSQRQLRRHQRDMEKLDYLRELSREAS
;
A
#
# COMPACT_ATOMS: atom_id res chain seq x y z
N MET A 1 -21.01 11.38 -62.57
CA MET A 1 -20.30 10.13 -62.89
C MET A 1 -18.84 10.47 -63.15
N SER A 2 -17.94 10.08 -62.27
CA SER A 2 -16.66 9.45 -62.63
C SER A 2 -16.00 9.01 -61.33
N HIS A 3 -15.71 7.73 -61.28
CA HIS A 3 -15.04 7.03 -60.19
C HIS A 3 -13.53 7.30 -60.27
N SER A 4 -12.91 7.39 -59.09
CA SER A 4 -11.53 6.96 -58.83
C SER A 4 -11.32 7.07 -57.31
N ASP A 5 -11.74 6.03 -56.59
CA ASP A 5 -10.86 4.98 -56.07
C ASP A 5 -10.10 5.52 -54.84
N THR A 6 -10.66 5.43 -53.64
CA THR A 6 -10.36 4.33 -52.70
C THR A 6 -8.97 3.73 -52.90
N ASP A 7 -7.94 4.52 -52.63
CA ASP A 7 -6.62 3.99 -52.26
C ASP A 7 -6.69 3.56 -50.79
N ALA A 8 -7.42 2.47 -50.58
CA ALA A 8 -7.38 1.70 -49.37
C ALA A 8 -6.15 0.79 -49.44
N LEU A 9 -5.31 0.88 -48.40
CA LEU A 9 -4.57 -0.25 -47.82
C LEU A 9 -3.48 -0.88 -48.67
N ALA A 10 -2.23 -0.42 -48.47
CA ALA A 10 -1.10 -1.33 -48.37
C ALA A 10 0.11 -0.66 -47.66
N PRO A 11 0.27 -0.80 -46.33
CA PRO A 11 1.60 -0.81 -45.73
C PRO A 11 2.17 -2.24 -45.80
N ALA A 12 2.15 -2.88 -46.96
CA ALA A 12 2.48 -4.30 -47.08
C ALA A 12 3.98 -4.57 -47.37
N ASN A 13 4.83 -3.54 -47.31
CA ASN A 13 6.27 -3.70 -47.58
C ASN A 13 7.08 -2.48 -47.08
N ASP A 14 6.89 -2.09 -45.82
CA ASP A 14 7.76 -1.08 -45.22
C ASP A 14 9.07 -1.77 -44.76
N PRO A 15 10.22 -1.57 -45.43
CA PRO A 15 11.47 -2.28 -45.11
C PRO A 15 11.96 -2.00 -43.68
N LEU A 16 11.51 -0.89 -43.10
CA LEU A 16 11.76 -0.52 -41.71
C LEU A 16 11.08 -1.47 -40.70
N LEU A 17 9.95 -2.10 -41.05
CA LEU A 17 9.25 -3.06 -40.18
C LEU A 17 9.91 -4.44 -40.20
N SER A 18 10.47 -4.85 -41.34
CA SER A 18 11.26 -6.09 -41.49
C SER A 18 12.54 -6.05 -40.65
N ASP A 19 13.28 -4.94 -40.66
CA ASP A 19 14.49 -4.77 -39.83
C ASP A 19 14.17 -4.63 -38.32
N LEU A 20 12.93 -4.26 -37.98
CA LEU A 20 12.47 -4.12 -36.59
C LEU A 20 12.20 -5.47 -35.92
N ALA A 21 11.72 -6.47 -36.66
CA ALA A 21 11.37 -7.80 -36.14
C ALA A 21 12.45 -8.47 -35.25
N PRO A 22 13.73 -8.56 -35.64
CA PRO A 22 14.77 -9.17 -34.80
C PRO A 22 15.03 -8.37 -33.51
N THR A 23 14.88 -7.04 -33.55
CA THR A 23 15.02 -6.21 -32.35
C THR A 23 13.84 -6.39 -31.38
N LEU A 24 12.62 -6.57 -31.90
CA LEU A 24 11.44 -6.84 -31.08
C LEU A 24 11.51 -8.21 -30.41
N ASP A 25 12.02 -9.22 -31.13
CA ASP A 25 12.22 -10.57 -30.59
C ASP A 25 13.28 -10.60 -29.47
N LEU A 26 14.31 -9.75 -29.55
CA LEU A 26 15.28 -9.56 -28.47
C LEU A 26 14.69 -8.81 -27.26
N LEU A 27 13.86 -7.79 -27.50
CA LEU A 27 13.30 -6.95 -26.43
C LEU A 27 12.17 -7.64 -25.65
N ALA A 28 11.41 -8.53 -26.28
CA ALA A 28 10.29 -9.24 -25.67
C ALA A 28 10.66 -9.99 -24.36
N PRO A 29 11.70 -10.86 -24.32
CA PRO A 29 12.05 -11.55 -23.08
C PRO A 29 12.54 -10.59 -21.98
N ILE A 30 13.26 -9.52 -22.34
CA ILE A 30 13.75 -8.51 -21.39
C ILE A 30 12.57 -7.78 -20.74
N ARG A 31 11.57 -7.37 -21.52
CA ARG A 31 10.39 -6.66 -21.01
C ARG A 31 9.47 -7.58 -20.20
N ARG A 32 9.32 -8.85 -20.59
CA ARG A 32 8.61 -9.86 -19.78
C ARG A 32 9.28 -10.06 -18.43
N HIS A 33 10.61 -10.19 -18.41
CA HIS A 33 11.34 -10.32 -17.15
C HIS A 33 11.15 -9.09 -16.25
N ARG A 34 11.24 -7.87 -16.80
CA ARG A 34 10.98 -6.63 -16.05
C ARG A 34 9.55 -6.56 -15.52
N LEU A 35 8.56 -6.98 -16.30
CA LEU A 35 7.16 -7.08 -15.86
C LEU A 35 7.04 -8.01 -14.64
N THR A 36 7.60 -9.23 -14.73
CA THR A 36 7.57 -10.19 -13.62
C THR A 36 8.27 -9.66 -12.37
N MET A 37 9.40 -8.96 -12.52
CA MET A 37 10.08 -8.32 -11.38
C MET A 37 9.22 -7.22 -10.74
N ALA A 38 8.55 -6.41 -11.55
CA ALA A 38 7.64 -5.37 -11.06
C ALA A 38 6.42 -5.98 -10.34
N GLU A 39 5.86 -7.08 -10.85
CA GLU A 39 4.77 -7.82 -10.20
C GLU A 39 5.19 -8.36 -8.83
N GLN A 40 6.35 -8.99 -8.76
CA GLN A 40 6.89 -9.51 -7.49
C GLN A 40 7.15 -8.37 -6.49
N ALA A 41 7.71 -7.25 -6.94
CA ALA A 41 7.93 -6.08 -6.10
C ALA A 41 6.61 -5.51 -5.55
N TRP A 42 5.59 -5.36 -6.40
CA TRP A 42 4.27 -4.89 -6.01
C TRP A 42 3.60 -5.86 -5.01
N GLN A 43 3.67 -7.16 -5.25
CA GLN A 43 3.13 -8.17 -4.34
C GLN A 43 3.79 -8.11 -2.95
N ARG A 44 5.12 -7.98 -2.89
CA ARG A 44 5.86 -7.83 -1.62
C ARG A 44 5.46 -6.57 -0.87
N GLN A 45 5.35 -5.44 -1.57
CA GLN A 45 4.94 -4.18 -0.94
C GLN A 45 3.51 -4.24 -0.43
N ARG A 46 2.61 -4.89 -1.18
CA ARG A 46 1.22 -5.11 -0.78
C ARG A 46 1.11 -6.00 0.46
N SER A 47 1.88 -7.10 0.54
CA SER A 47 1.86 -7.94 1.73
C SER A 47 2.33 -7.20 2.99
N VAL A 48 3.33 -6.32 2.86
CA VAL A 48 3.78 -5.46 3.96
C VAL A 48 2.70 -4.46 4.36
N LEU A 49 2.01 -3.86 3.39
CA LEU A 49 0.90 -2.93 3.65
C LEU A 49 -0.25 -3.60 4.40
N ASP A 50 -0.62 -4.82 4.01
CA ASP A 50 -1.68 -5.60 4.67
C ASP A 50 -1.30 -5.99 6.10
N ALA A 51 -0.02 -6.34 6.35
CA ALA A 51 0.49 -6.59 7.68
C ALA A 51 0.43 -5.34 8.57
N LEU A 52 0.86 -4.18 8.06
CA LEU A 52 0.78 -2.89 8.77
C LEU A 52 -0.67 -2.50 9.08
N ARG A 53 -1.59 -2.71 8.13
CA ARG A 53 -3.03 -2.48 8.33
C ARG A 53 -3.58 -3.32 9.47
N THR A 54 -3.22 -4.60 9.53
CA THR A 54 -3.64 -5.52 10.59
C THR A 54 -3.11 -5.06 11.94
N ARG A 55 -1.82 -4.69 12.00
CA ARG A 55 -1.19 -4.18 13.21
C ARG A 55 -1.83 -2.87 13.70
N LEU A 56 -2.19 -1.95 12.79
CA LEU A 56 -2.91 -0.73 13.13
C LEU A 56 -4.28 -1.04 13.75
N ALA A 57 -5.03 -1.98 13.20
CA ALA A 57 -6.33 -2.37 13.73
C ALA A 57 -6.21 -2.97 15.14
N GLN A 58 -5.23 -3.86 15.35
CA GLN A 58 -4.94 -4.45 16.65
C GLN A 58 -4.58 -3.37 17.68
N MET A 59 -3.63 -2.51 17.35
CA MET A 59 -3.15 -1.46 18.25
C MET A 59 -4.22 -0.42 18.58
N THR A 60 -5.11 -0.11 17.63
CA THR A 60 -6.26 0.77 17.87
C THR A 60 -7.23 0.12 18.86
N THR A 61 -7.44 -1.19 18.74
CA THR A 61 -8.31 -1.96 19.65
C THR A 61 -7.70 -2.03 21.05
N GLU A 62 -6.40 -2.28 21.16
CA GLU A 62 -5.68 -2.29 22.45
C GLU A 62 -5.73 -0.92 23.14
N LEU A 63 -5.52 0.17 22.40
CA LEU A 63 -5.64 1.53 22.95
C LEU A 63 -7.05 1.81 23.46
N GLN A 64 -8.07 1.36 22.73
CA GLN A 64 -9.46 1.52 23.16
C GLN A 64 -9.74 0.73 24.45
N GLN A 65 -9.28 -0.52 24.54
CA GLN A 65 -9.38 -1.33 25.75
C GLN A 65 -8.66 -0.68 26.94
N LEU A 66 -7.45 -0.13 26.74
CA LEU A 66 -6.72 0.58 27.79
C LEU A 66 -7.49 1.80 28.31
N ARG A 67 -8.10 2.59 27.41
CA ARG A 67 -8.94 3.73 27.78
C ARG A 67 -10.19 3.30 28.55
N ASP A 68 -10.85 2.25 28.11
CA ASP A 68 -12.05 1.74 28.77
C ASP A 68 -11.75 1.16 30.15
N ASN A 69 -10.65 0.42 30.28
CA ASN A 69 -10.15 -0.07 31.57
C ASN A 69 -9.83 1.08 32.53
N GLN A 70 -9.19 2.15 32.03
CA GLN A 70 -8.88 3.33 32.85
C GLN A 70 -10.16 4.05 33.32
N ARG A 71 -11.16 4.19 32.45
CA ARG A 71 -12.47 4.76 32.82
C ARG A 71 -13.18 3.92 33.86
N GLN A 72 -13.19 2.59 33.69
CA GLN A 72 -13.81 1.67 34.65
C GLN A 72 -13.10 1.70 36.00
N ALA A 73 -11.77 1.66 36.03
CA ALA A 73 -11.00 1.76 37.27
C ALA A 73 -11.30 3.06 38.01
N ARG A 74 -11.36 4.18 37.29
CA ARG A 74 -11.71 5.49 37.85
C ARG A 74 -13.13 5.51 38.42
N ALA A 75 -14.11 4.95 37.71
CA ALA A 75 -15.49 4.86 38.17
C ALA A 75 -15.61 4.01 39.45
N GLN A 76 -14.99 2.82 39.47
CA GLN A 76 -14.97 1.94 40.64
C GLN A 76 -14.33 2.62 41.87
N GLN A 77 -13.23 3.35 41.66
CA GLN A 77 -12.56 4.09 42.73
C GLN A 77 -13.43 5.23 43.26
N HIS A 78 -14.11 5.97 42.37
CA HIS A 78 -15.07 6.98 42.80
C HIS A 78 -16.20 6.35 43.63
N GLU A 79 -16.79 5.23 43.21
CA GLU A 79 -17.84 4.53 43.95
C GLU A 79 -17.38 4.05 45.34
N GLN A 80 -16.18 3.48 45.42
CA GLN A 80 -15.62 2.94 46.67
C GLN A 80 -15.27 4.02 47.70
N HIS A 81 -14.93 5.22 47.23
CA HIS A 81 -14.35 6.27 48.06
C HIS A 81 -15.17 7.56 48.17
N ALA A 82 -16.26 7.73 47.40
CA ALA A 82 -17.06 8.96 47.36
C ALA A 82 -17.53 9.49 48.73
N ASN A 83 -17.71 8.61 49.71
CA ASN A 83 -18.22 8.97 51.05
C ASN A 83 -17.28 8.56 52.19
N ARG A 84 -16.00 8.31 51.92
CA ARG A 84 -15.02 7.84 52.92
C ARG A 84 -13.85 8.80 53.05
N ARG A 85 -13.36 8.98 54.28
CA ARG A 85 -12.11 9.69 54.53
C ARG A 85 -10.95 8.76 54.19
N LEU A 86 -10.30 9.03 53.06
CA LEU A 86 -9.11 8.32 52.62
C LEU A 86 -7.88 8.83 53.37
N PRO A 87 -6.99 7.95 53.86
CA PRO A 87 -5.70 8.35 54.35
C PRO A 87 -4.83 8.85 53.18
N LEU A 88 -3.96 9.82 53.47
CA LEU A 88 -3.17 10.53 52.45
C LEU A 88 -2.25 9.61 51.63
N HIS A 89 -1.78 8.51 52.21
CA HIS A 89 -0.93 7.54 51.51
C HIS A 89 -1.69 6.76 50.42
N GLU A 90 -2.95 6.37 50.67
CA GLU A 90 -3.80 5.70 49.67
C GLU A 90 -4.14 6.67 48.51
N MET A 91 -4.40 7.94 48.84
CA MET A 91 -4.64 8.97 47.83
C MET A 91 -3.41 9.20 46.92
N ASN A 92 -2.21 9.20 47.50
CA ASN A 92 -0.97 9.31 46.73
C ASN A 92 -0.70 8.08 45.85
N GLN A 93 -0.96 6.87 46.36
CA GLN A 93 -0.85 5.64 45.58
C GLN A 93 -1.81 5.64 44.40
N TRP A 94 -3.05 6.09 44.62
CA TRP A 94 -4.05 6.25 43.58
C TRP A 94 -3.60 7.24 42.49
N LEU A 95 -3.18 8.44 42.88
CA LEU A 95 -2.69 9.45 41.95
C LEU A 95 -1.49 8.95 41.14
N ALA A 96 -0.57 8.22 41.78
CA ALA A 96 0.57 7.61 41.09
C ALA A 96 0.13 6.56 40.07
N GLY A 97 -0.85 5.72 40.41
CA GLY A 97 -1.44 4.74 39.51
C GLY A 97 -2.15 5.39 38.31
N GLU A 98 -2.91 6.46 38.53
CA GLU A 98 -3.58 7.22 37.47
C GLU A 98 -2.55 7.86 36.52
N GLN A 99 -1.52 8.51 37.06
CA GLN A 99 -0.44 9.08 36.27
C GLN A 99 0.31 8.03 35.45
N GLN A 100 0.55 6.84 36.02
CA GLN A 100 1.18 5.75 35.29
C GLN A 100 0.30 5.25 34.13
N ALA A 101 -1.00 5.09 34.36
CA ALA A 101 -1.95 4.68 33.33
C ALA A 101 -2.05 5.72 32.19
N LEU A 102 -2.08 7.02 32.54
CA LEU A 102 -2.09 8.10 31.55
C LEU A 102 -0.81 8.10 30.71
N ARG A 103 0.37 7.98 31.33
CA ARG A 103 1.65 7.85 30.61
C ARG A 103 1.68 6.63 29.69
N GLN A 104 1.07 5.53 30.10
CA GLN A 104 0.96 4.34 29.26
C GLN A 104 0.08 4.63 28.02
N ILE A 105 -1.09 5.24 28.22
CA ILE A 105 -1.98 5.65 27.11
C ILE A 105 -1.25 6.59 26.14
N GLU A 106 -0.55 7.60 26.65
CA GLU A 106 0.24 8.53 25.84
C GLU A 106 1.31 7.82 25.00
N ARG A 107 2.04 6.85 25.57
CA ARG A 107 3.03 6.04 24.84
C ARG A 107 2.36 5.22 23.73
N PHE A 108 1.23 4.61 24.00
CA PHE A 108 0.47 3.86 22.99
C PHE A 108 -0.02 4.78 21.87
N GLU A 109 -0.49 5.98 22.18
CA GLU A 109 -0.90 6.97 21.18
C GLU A 109 0.27 7.43 20.31
N GLN A 110 1.44 7.69 20.91
CA GLN A 110 2.65 8.05 20.16
C GLN A 110 3.05 6.93 19.20
N ASN A 111 3.11 5.69 19.69
CA ASN A 111 3.44 4.55 18.85
C ASN A 111 2.41 4.34 17.73
N LEU A 112 1.13 4.58 17.99
CA LEU A 112 0.08 4.50 16.98
C LEU A 112 0.24 5.57 15.91
N ARG A 113 0.64 6.80 16.27
CA ARG A 113 0.95 7.87 15.31
C ARG A 113 2.14 7.49 14.42
N THR A 114 3.22 6.99 15.00
CA THR A 114 4.39 6.50 14.25
C THR A 114 3.99 5.40 13.27
N LEU A 115 3.20 4.41 13.73
CA LEU A 115 2.73 3.33 12.88
C LEU A 115 1.80 3.81 11.76
N GLN A 116 0.98 4.85 12.00
CA GLN A 116 0.16 5.48 10.96
C GLN A 116 1.01 6.20 9.91
N GLU A 117 2.10 6.84 10.31
CA GLU A 117 3.05 7.48 9.40
C GLU A 117 3.75 6.42 8.53
N GLU A 118 4.25 5.34 9.13
CA GLU A 118 4.82 4.19 8.42
C GLU A 118 3.83 3.59 7.41
N TYR A 119 2.58 3.40 7.81
CA TYR A 119 1.53 2.89 6.93
C TYR A 119 1.29 3.82 5.72
N ARG A 120 1.24 5.15 5.94
CA ARG A 120 1.07 6.13 4.85
C ARG A 120 2.24 6.10 3.87
N GLN A 121 3.47 5.99 4.39
CA GLN A 121 4.67 5.87 3.56
C GLN A 121 4.65 4.57 2.74
N GLN A 122 4.33 3.43 3.37
CA GLN A 122 4.21 2.15 2.69
C GLN A 122 3.09 2.17 1.63
N GLN A 123 1.97 2.84 1.91
CA GLN A 123 0.89 3.01 0.95
C GLN A 123 1.39 3.78 -0.28
N HIS A 124 2.15 4.85 -0.09
CA HIS A 124 2.73 5.60 -1.20
C HIS A 124 3.67 4.75 -2.06
N TRP A 125 4.54 3.94 -1.44
CA TRP A 125 5.41 3.03 -2.18
C TRP A 125 4.62 1.96 -2.96
N THR A 126 3.58 1.40 -2.34
CA THR A 126 2.71 0.41 -2.99
C THR A 126 1.96 1.00 -4.18
N ASP A 127 1.51 2.26 -4.08
CA ASP A 127 0.88 2.97 -5.18
C ASP A 127 1.87 3.25 -6.32
N ASP A 128 3.12 3.61 -5.99
CA ASP A 128 4.15 3.82 -6.99
C ASP A 128 4.55 2.53 -7.71
N SER A 129 4.76 1.43 -7.00
CA SER A 129 5.04 0.13 -7.64
C SER A 129 3.87 -0.36 -8.48
N GLN A 130 2.62 -0.10 -8.07
CA GLN A 130 1.46 -0.40 -8.90
C GLN A 130 1.47 0.42 -10.20
N ARG A 131 1.84 1.70 -10.14
CA ARG A 131 1.97 2.54 -11.35
C ARG A 131 3.08 2.04 -12.26
N GLN A 132 4.23 1.65 -11.70
CA GLN A 132 5.33 1.06 -12.46
C GLN A 132 4.92 -0.25 -13.14
N LEU A 133 4.21 -1.12 -12.42
CA LEU A 133 3.65 -2.36 -12.97
C LEU A 133 2.73 -2.08 -14.17
N ARG A 134 1.78 -1.14 -14.03
CA ARG A 134 0.88 -0.76 -15.12
C ARG A 134 1.63 -0.18 -16.33
N ARG A 135 2.72 0.57 -16.10
CA ARG A 135 3.58 1.07 -17.19
C ARG A 135 4.23 -0.11 -17.93
N HIS A 136 4.78 -1.07 -17.21
CA HIS A 136 5.39 -2.26 -17.82
C HIS A 136 4.39 -3.15 -18.56
N GLN A 137 3.15 -3.26 -18.07
CA GLN A 137 2.07 -3.96 -18.78
C GLN A 137 1.78 -3.29 -20.12
N ARG A 138 1.58 -1.97 -20.13
CA ARG A 138 1.36 -1.21 -21.38
C ARG A 138 2.55 -1.30 -22.33
N ASP A 139 3.76 -1.28 -21.80
CA ASP A 139 4.98 -1.42 -22.58
C ASP A 139 5.13 -2.81 -23.21
N MET A 140 4.56 -3.84 -22.59
CA MET A 140 4.45 -5.19 -23.13
C MET A 140 3.36 -5.26 -24.21
N GLU A 141 2.16 -4.73 -23.94
CA GLU A 141 1.06 -4.68 -24.92
C GLU A 141 1.49 -3.97 -26.22
N LYS A 142 2.23 -2.85 -26.10
CA LYS A 142 2.78 -2.14 -27.25
C LYS A 142 3.79 -2.99 -28.03
N LEU A 143 4.64 -3.75 -27.34
CA LEU A 143 5.59 -4.63 -28.02
C LEU A 143 4.89 -5.78 -28.72
N ASP A 144 3.88 -6.37 -28.09
CA ASP A 144 3.10 -7.45 -28.70
C ASP A 144 2.37 -6.95 -29.95
N TYR A 145 1.76 -5.75 -29.90
CA TYR A 145 1.16 -5.10 -31.08
C TYR A 145 2.17 -4.82 -32.20
N LEU A 146 3.36 -4.31 -31.88
CA LEU A 146 4.41 -4.07 -32.88
C LEU A 146 4.93 -5.38 -33.49
N ARG A 147 4.95 -6.47 -32.73
CA ARG A 147 5.33 -7.81 -33.23
C ARG A 147 4.25 -8.40 -34.14
N GLU A 148 2.98 -8.16 -33.84
CA GLU A 148 1.86 -8.54 -34.72
C GLU A 148 1.96 -7.79 -36.05
N LEU A 149 2.13 -6.46 -36.01
CA LEU A 149 2.33 -5.64 -37.21
C LEU A 149 3.55 -6.08 -38.03
N SER A 150 4.69 -6.36 -37.38
CA SER A 150 5.89 -6.81 -38.11
C SER A 150 5.69 -8.17 -38.79
N ARG A 151 4.86 -9.05 -38.21
CA ARG A 151 4.52 -10.35 -38.80
C ARG A 151 3.53 -10.24 -39.94
N GLU A 152 2.59 -9.30 -39.87
CA GLU A 152 1.65 -9.01 -40.96
C GLU A 152 2.35 -8.33 -42.16
N ALA A 153 3.46 -7.64 -41.91
CA ALA A 153 4.27 -6.96 -42.92
C ALA A 153 5.44 -7.79 -43.50
N SER A 154 5.68 -9.01 -43.00
CA SER A 154 6.71 -9.95 -43.48
C SER A 154 6.10 -11.05 -44.34
#